data_AF-A0A9X1CJX9-F1
#
_entry.id   AF-A0A9X1CJX9-F1
#
_cell.length_a   1.000
_cell.length_b   1.000
_cell.length_c   1.000
_cell.angle_alpha   90.00
_cell.angle_beta   90.00
_cell.angle_gamma   90.00
#
_symmetry.space_group_name_H-M   'P 1'
#
loop_
_entity.id
_entity.type
_entity.pdbx_description
1 polymer ?
#
loop_
_entity_poly.entity_id
_entity_poly.type
_entity_poly.pdbx_seq_one_letter_code
_entity_poly.pdbx_strand_id
1 'polypeptide(L)' 'MGRDDHKKRKNNYLAQTPKNQKTDGIDVEFSDEFADDADREAQARSRAADKRAHDK' A
#
# COMPACT_ATOMS: atom_id res chain seq x y z
N MET A 1 8.30 -24.18 5.00
CA MET A 1 8.50 -22.83 5.56
C MET A 1 7.58 -21.88 4.81
N GLY A 2 6.51 -21.43 5.47
CA GLY A 2 5.39 -20.75 4.82
C GLY A 2 5.62 -19.25 4.70
N ARG A 3 5.14 -18.65 3.60
CA ARG A 3 5.21 -17.20 3.32
C ARG A 3 4.61 -16.30 4.41
N ASP A 4 3.85 -16.84 5.35
CA ASP A 4 3.18 -16.10 6.42
C ASP A 4 3.96 -15.99 7.74
N ASP A 5 5.10 -16.67 7.90
CA ASP A 5 5.90 -16.63 9.14
C ASP A 5 6.55 -15.25 9.40
N HIS A 6 6.55 -14.35 8.41
CA HIS A 6 7.11 -13.00 8.50
C HIS A 6 6.13 -11.93 9.00
N LYS A 7 4.84 -12.25 9.17
CA LYS A 7 3.81 -11.25 9.56
C LYS A 7 3.75 -10.93 11.06
N LYS A 8 4.61 -11.51 11.89
CA LYS A 8 4.49 -11.44 13.37
C LYS A 8 5.65 -10.75 14.10
N ARG A 9 6.14 -9.59 13.63
CA ARG A 9 7.09 -8.77 14.40
C ARG A 9 6.58 -7.33 14.51
N LYS A 10 5.55 -7.11 15.33
CA LYS A 10 5.03 -5.76 15.61
C LYS A 10 6.09 -4.84 16.24
N ASN A 11 7.13 -5.40 16.88
CA ASN A 11 8.20 -4.66 17.55
C ASN A 11 9.58 -5.13 17.03
N ASN A 12 10.03 -4.63 15.88
CA ASN A 12 11.38 -4.87 15.39
C ASN A 12 12.36 -3.88 16.04
N TYR A 13 12.94 -4.26 17.19
CA TYR A 13 13.93 -3.46 17.93
C TYR A 13 15.26 -3.30 17.18
N LEU A 14 15.55 -4.20 16.22
CA LEU A 14 16.75 -4.17 15.37
C LEU A 14 16.48 -3.54 14.01
N ALA A 15 15.36 -2.81 13.83
CA ALA A 15 15.09 -2.11 12.60
C ALA A 15 16.18 -1.04 12.36
N GLN A 16 16.87 -1.17 11.23
CA GLN A 16 17.90 -0.21 10.82
C GLN A 16 17.28 1.13 10.38
N THR A 17 16.02 1.12 9.94
CA THR A 17 15.30 2.32 9.52
C THR A 17 14.65 3.01 10.73
N PRO A 18 15.01 4.28 11.00
CA PRO A 18 14.36 5.11 12.01
C PRO A 18 12.84 5.15 11.83
N LYS A 19 12.09 5.23 12.94
CA LYS A 19 10.61 5.19 12.88
C LYS A 19 10.00 6.31 12.03
N ASN A 20 10.63 7.48 12.03
CA ASN A 20 10.22 8.67 11.26
C ASN A 20 10.58 8.60 9.77
N GLN A 21 11.36 7.61 9.36
CA GLN A 21 11.70 7.36 7.95
C GLN A 21 10.96 6.14 7.39
N LYS A 22 10.05 5.55 8.17
CA LYS A 22 9.15 4.52 7.66
C LYS A 22 8.09 5.22 6.82
N THR A 23 8.09 4.93 5.53
CA THR A 23 7.00 5.32 4.64
C THR A 23 5.95 4.23 4.64
N ASP A 24 4.69 4.60 4.38
CA ASP A 24 3.58 3.64 4.28
C ASP A 24 3.66 2.79 2.99
N GLY A 25 4.69 3.00 2.16
CA GLY A 25 4.87 2.31 0.87
C GLY A 25 3.83 2.67 -0.16
N ILE A 26 3.11 3.78 0.05
CA ILE A 26 2.15 4.31 -0.91
C ILE A 26 2.93 5.16 -1.90
N ASP A 27 3.14 4.62 -3.10
CA ASP A 27 3.76 5.34 -4.22
C ASP A 27 2.75 6.37 -4.75
N VAL A 28 2.78 7.59 -4.18
CA VAL A 28 1.98 8.74 -4.64
C VAL A 28 2.72 9.41 -5.81
N GLU A 29 3.00 8.65 -6.87
CA GLU A 29 3.57 9.15 -8.13
C GLU A 29 2.49 9.80 -9.02
N PHE A 30 1.21 9.63 -8.66
CA PHE A 30 0.07 10.08 -9.44
C PHE A 30 -0.39 11.48 -9.03
N SER A 31 -0.45 12.39 -10.01
CA SER A 31 -1.01 13.73 -9.83
C SER A 31 -2.37 13.81 -10.52
N ASP A 32 -3.43 14.04 -9.73
CA ASP A 32 -4.82 14.07 -10.23
C ASP A 32 -5.05 15.15 -11.32
N GLU A 33 -4.22 16.19 -11.36
CA GLU A 33 -4.32 17.29 -12.34
C GLU A 33 -3.84 16.92 -13.74
N PHE A 34 -2.98 15.91 -13.87
CA PHE A 34 -2.46 15.41 -15.15
C PHE A 34 -3.11 14.08 -15.58
N ALA A 35 -4.01 13.56 -14.75
CA ALA A 35 -4.77 12.35 -15.00
C ALA A 35 -5.67 12.51 -16.22
N ASP A 36 -5.61 11.54 -17.13
CA ASP A 36 -6.65 11.40 -18.14
C ASP A 36 -7.86 10.62 -17.59
N ASP A 37 -8.93 10.54 -18.39
CA ASP A 37 -10.15 9.83 -17.98
C ASP A 37 -9.88 8.32 -17.73
N ALA A 38 -8.94 7.73 -18.46
CA ALA A 38 -8.60 6.31 -18.33
C ALA A 38 -7.88 6.03 -17.01
N ASP A 39 -6.97 6.91 -16.60
CA ASP A 39 -6.28 6.83 -15.32
C ASP A 39 -7.27 6.90 -14.15
N ARG A 40 -8.24 7.82 -14.23
CA ARG A 40 -9.27 7.97 -13.20
C ARG A 40 -10.16 6.72 -13.10
N GLU A 41 -10.54 6.13 -14.23
CA GLU A 41 -11.27 4.87 -14.22
C GLU A 41 -10.45 3.71 -13.65
N ALA A 42 -9.16 3.63 -13.98
CA ALA A 42 -8.26 2.60 -13.46
C ALA A 42 -8.15 2.68 -11.94
N GLN A 43 -7.99 3.89 -11.38
CA GLN A 43 -8.00 4.09 -9.93
C GLN A 43 -9.33 3.68 -9.29
N ALA A 44 -10.46 4.03 -9.89
CA ALA A 44 -11.77 3.64 -9.38
C ALA A 44 -11.93 2.12 -9.32
N ARG A 45 -11.45 1.41 -10.36
CA ARG A 45 -11.46 -0.07 -10.42
C ARG A 45 -10.54 -0.69 -9.36
N SER A 46 -9.34 -0.15 -9.18
CA SER A 46 -8.39 -0.59 -8.15
C SER A 46 -8.98 -0.43 -6.75
N ARG A 47 -9.51 0.76 -6.41
CA ARG A 47 -10.17 1.02 -5.12
C ARG A 47 -11.36 0.08 -4.88
N ALA A 48 -12.14 -0.25 -5.91
CA ALA A 48 -13.25 -1.21 -5.79
C ALA A 48 -12.77 -2.66 -5.59
N ALA A 49 -11.63 -3.04 -6.16
CA ALA A 49 -11.02 -4.35 -5.92
C ALA A 49 -10.48 -4.46 -4.49
N ASP A 50 -9.81 -3.43 -3.99
CA ASP A 50 -9.27 -3.42 -2.62
C ASP A 50 -10.36 -3.51 -1.57
N LYS A 51 -11.48 -2.78 -1.74
CA LYS A 51 -12.66 -2.91 -0.89
C LYS A 51 -13.17 -4.35 -0.84
N ARG A 52 -13.31 -4.99 -2.01
CA ARG A 52 -13.72 -6.41 -2.09
C ARG A 52 -12.75 -7.36 -1.40
N ALA A 53 -11.45 -7.07 -1.44
CA ALA A 53 -10.43 -7.90 -0.80
C ALA A 53 -10.40 -7.74 0.72
N HIS A 54 -10.75 -6.56 1.24
CA HIS A 54 -10.72 -6.24 2.67
C HIS A 54 -12.05 -6.46 3.40
N ASP A 55 -13.20 -6.50 2.72
CA ASP A 55 -14.53 -6.71 3.32
C ASP A 55 -14.86 -8.21 3.62
N LYS A 56 -13.86 -9.05 3.90
CA LYS A 56 -14.04 -10.49 4.21
C LYS A 56 -13.38 -10.86 5.54
#